data_AF-A0A0F9RLS4-F1
#
_entry.id   AF-A0A0F9RLS4-F1
#
_cell.length_a   1.000
_cell.length_b   1.000
_cell.length_c   1.000
_cell.angle_alpha   90.00
_cell.angle_beta   90.00
_cell.angle_gamma   90.00
#
_symmetry.space_group_name_H-M   'P 1'
#
loop_
_entity.id
_entity.type
_entity.pdbx_description
1 polymer ?
#
loop_
_entity_poly.entity_id
_entity_poly.type
_entity_poly.pdbx_seq_one_letter_code
_entity_poly.pdbx_strand_id
1 'polypeptide(L)'
;METIKVLLQNGTQYEIDQDGCFLRYNEHKWKHPHDSWKCCGVSERLAFNNMNNYTLQHFIALIRAGKIVTFKNGAAKFYLRDIDHGTHRLQGNGIAHVTLS
;
A
#
# COMPACT_ATOMS: atom_id res chain seq x y z
N MET A 1 5.98 -14.92 9.30
CA MET A 1 5.41 -14.58 7.98
C MET A 1 5.83 -13.15 7.70
N GLU A 2 6.47 -12.89 6.56
CA GLU A 2 6.89 -11.52 6.23
C GLU A 2 5.64 -10.67 5.94
N THR A 3 5.57 -9.47 6.51
CA THR A 3 4.46 -8.54 6.29
C THR A 3 4.95 -7.19 5.77
N ILE A 4 4.07 -6.48 5.08
CA ILE A 4 4.25 -5.13 4.59
C ILE A 4 3.59 -4.19 5.59
N LYS A 5 4.38 -3.34 6.24
CA LYS A 5 3.88 -2.29 7.14
C LYS A 5 3.84 -0.98 6.38
N VAL A 6 2.65 -0.40 6.23
CA VAL A 6 2.43 0.83 5.46
C VAL A 6 1.91 1.92 6.38
N LEU A 7 2.54 3.09 6.36
CA LEU A 7 2.05 4.32 6.98
C LEU A 7 1.61 5.29 5.87
N LEU A 8 0.37 5.74 5.93
CA LEU A 8 -0.18 6.74 5.02
C LEU A 8 0.04 8.16 5.57
N GLN A 9 -0.03 9.16 4.68
CA GLN A 9 0.19 10.57 5.03
C GLN A 9 -0.82 11.14 6.05
N ASN A 10 -2.00 10.54 6.18
CA ASN A 10 -3.00 10.91 7.18
C ASN A 10 -2.79 10.21 8.55
N GLY A 11 -1.72 9.43 8.72
CA GLY A 11 -1.42 8.69 9.95
C GLY A 11 -1.99 7.27 10.00
N THR A 12 -2.81 6.87 9.02
CA THR A 12 -3.33 5.50 8.93
C THR A 12 -2.18 4.50 8.75
N GLN A 13 -2.22 3.41 9.52
CA GLN A 13 -1.26 2.31 9.45
C GLN A 13 -1.95 1.02 9.02
N TYR A 14 -1.34 0.31 8.08
CA TYR A 14 -1.75 -1.02 7.66
C TYR A 14 -0.64 -2.04 7.88
N GLU A 15 -1.04 -3.24 8.24
CA GLU A 15 -0.20 -4.44 8.13
C GLU A 15 -0.84 -5.38 7.11
N ILE A 16 -0.09 -5.72 6.07
CA ILE A 16 -0.57 -6.46 4.90
C ILE A 16 0.34 -7.67 4.71
N ASP A 17 -0.20 -8.86 4.47
CA ASP A 17 0.64 -10.00 4.09
C ASP A 17 1.06 -9.96 2.61
N GLN A 18 1.84 -10.96 2.18
CA GLN A 18 2.35 -11.01 0.80
C GLN A 18 1.29 -11.41 -0.23
N ASP A 19 0.12 -11.87 0.22
CA ASP A 19 -1.04 -12.19 -0.60
C ASP A 19 -2.06 -11.03 -0.67
N GLY A 20 -1.74 -9.92 0.01
CA GLY A 20 -2.53 -8.70 -0.01
C GLY A 20 -3.60 -8.63 1.07
N CYS A 21 -3.62 -9.58 2.00
CA CYS A 21 -4.59 -9.61 3.08
C CYS A 21 -4.28 -8.51 4.11
N PHE A 22 -5.29 -7.69 4.45
CA PHE A 22 -5.15 -6.70 5.52
C PHE A 22 -5.28 -7.37 6.89
N LEU A 23 -4.16 -7.48 7.61
CA LEU A 23 -4.09 -8.11 8.93
C LEU A 23 -4.44 -7.14 10.07
N ARG A 24 -4.08 -5.86 9.90
CA ARG A 24 -4.27 -4.82 10.91
C ARG A 24 -4.52 -3.46 10.26
N TYR A 25 -5.35 -2.66 10.91
CA TYR A 25 -5.59 -1.24 10.62
C TYR A 25 -5.42 -0.43 11.92
N ASN A 26 -4.42 0.45 12.00
CA ASN A 26 -4.07 1.19 13.22
C ASN A 26 -3.96 0.24 14.44
N GLU A 27 -4.68 0.49 15.52
CA GLU A 27 -4.74 -0.39 16.70
C GLU A 27 -5.73 -1.55 16.55
N HIS A 28 -6.56 -1.53 15.51
CA HIS A 28 -7.56 -2.56 15.27
C HIS A 28 -6.91 -3.76 14.56
N LYS A 29 -6.89 -4.90 15.24
CA LYS A 29 -6.53 -6.20 14.67
C LYS A 29 -7.80 -6.90 14.18
N TRP A 30 -7.81 -7.30 12.92
CA TRP A 30 -8.93 -8.05 12.37
C TRP A 30 -8.87 -9.49 12.90
N LYS A 31 -9.95 -9.95 13.56
CA LYS A 31 -10.07 -11.37 13.98
C LYS A 31 -10.25 -12.30 12.77
N HIS A 32 -10.93 -11.78 11.75
CA HIS A 32 -11.11 -12.43 10.45
C HIS A 32 -10.84 -11.37 9.38
N PRO A 33 -9.72 -11.46 8.66
CA PRO A 33 -9.47 -10.57 7.52
C PRO A 33 -10.61 -10.68 6.50
N HIS A 34 -10.94 -9.58 5.83
CA HIS A 34 -12.10 -9.54 4.95
C HIS A 34 -11.77 -10.21 3.60
N ASP A 35 -12.45 -11.33 3.27
CA ASP A 35 -12.13 -12.14 2.09
C ASP A 35 -12.22 -11.37 0.76
N SER A 36 -13.09 -10.36 0.70
CA SER A 36 -13.31 -9.54 -0.50
C SER A 36 -12.58 -8.21 -0.51
N TRP A 37 -11.76 -7.91 0.50
CA TRP A 37 -10.94 -6.70 0.56
C TRP A 37 -9.45 -7.02 0.66
N LYS A 38 -8.72 -6.78 -0.43
CA LYS A 38 -7.29 -7.14 -0.55
C LYS A 38 -6.49 -6.04 -1.21
N CYS A 39 -5.30 -5.78 -0.70
CA CYS A 39 -4.29 -4.99 -1.38
C CYS A 39 -3.85 -5.71 -2.65
N CYS A 40 -4.03 -5.09 -3.81
CA CYS A 40 -3.60 -5.66 -5.09
C CYS A 40 -2.32 -5.01 -5.63
N GLY A 41 -1.80 -3.98 -4.97
CA GLY A 41 -0.55 -3.31 -5.32
C GLY A 41 -0.56 -1.81 -5.03
N VAL A 42 0.08 -1.03 -5.89
CA VAL A 42 0.19 0.43 -5.74
C VAL A 42 0.08 1.17 -7.06
N SER A 43 -0.35 2.43 -7.01
CA SER A 43 -0.15 3.39 -8.09
C SER A 43 1.00 4.32 -7.75
N GLU A 44 1.97 4.44 -8.66
CA GLU A 44 2.99 5.48 -8.63
C GLU A 44 2.46 6.71 -9.36
N ARG A 45 2.49 7.87 -8.69
CA ARG A 45 2.22 9.15 -9.32
C ARG A 45 3.46 9.59 -10.11
N LEU A 46 3.24 9.93 -11.37
CA LEU A 46 4.24 10.46 -12.29
C LEU A 46 3.98 11.95 -12.56
N ALA A 47 4.85 12.55 -13.37
CA ALA A 47 4.65 13.92 -13.85
C ALA A 47 3.31 14.07 -14.59
N PHE A 48 2.75 15.28 -14.52
CA PHE A 48 1.48 15.64 -15.18
C PHE A 48 0.29 14.77 -14.77
N ASN A 49 0.27 14.31 -13.52
CA ASN A 49 -0.81 13.50 -12.95
C ASN A 49 -1.05 12.15 -13.63
N ASN A 50 -0.06 11.65 -14.38
CA ASN A 50 -0.07 10.28 -14.86
C ASN A 50 0.14 9.32 -13.69
N MET A 51 -0.40 8.10 -13.81
CA MET A 51 -0.19 7.04 -12.83
C MET A 51 0.31 5.78 -13.51
N ASN A 52 1.31 5.14 -12.91
CA ASN A 52 1.70 3.78 -13.26
C ASN A 52 1.22 2.81 -12.19
N ASN A 53 0.69 1.66 -12.60
CA ASN A 53 0.13 0.68 -11.69
C ASN A 53 1.08 -0.51 -11.54
N TYR A 54 1.45 -0.83 -10.30
CA TYR A 54 2.26 -1.98 -9.96
C TYR A 54 1.40 -3.01 -9.22
N THR A 55 1.66 -4.29 -9.50
CA THR A 55 1.12 -5.41 -8.72
C THR A 55 1.73 -5.41 -7.32
N LEU A 56 1.11 -6.13 -6.39
CA LEU A 56 1.66 -6.32 -5.04
C LEU A 56 3.08 -6.89 -5.07
N GLN A 57 3.35 -7.88 -5.92
CA GLN A 57 4.68 -8.49 -6.04
C GLN A 57 5.73 -7.50 -6.57
N HIS A 58 5.38 -6.67 -7.55
CA HIS A 58 6.27 -5.59 -7.99
C HIS A 58 6.50 -4.55 -6.88
N PHE A 59 5.48 -4.23 -6.09
CA PHE A 59 5.62 -3.32 -4.97
C PHE A 59 6.58 -3.87 -3.89
N ILE A 60 6.44 -5.14 -3.52
CA ILE A 60 7.36 -5.82 -2.60
C ILE A 60 8.80 -5.75 -3.12
N ALA A 61 9.01 -6.02 -4.41
CA ALA A 61 10.33 -5.91 -5.03
C ALA A 61 10.91 -4.48 -4.97
N LEU A 62 10.08 -3.45 -5.16
CA LEU A 62 10.50 -2.05 -5.02
C LEU A 62 10.90 -1.71 -3.58
N ILE A 63 10.17 -2.20 -2.58
CA ILE A 63 10.50 -2.00 -1.16
C ILE A 63 11.84 -2.66 -0.84
N ARG A 64 12.05 -3.92 -1.27
CA ARG A 64 13.33 -4.64 -1.08
C ARG A 64 14.51 -3.94 -1.74
N ALA A 65 14.27 -3.27 -2.88
CA ALA A 65 15.28 -2.47 -3.57
C ALA A 65 15.53 -1.09 -2.91
N GLY A 66 14.90 -0.79 -1.78
CA GLY A 66 15.09 0.47 -1.06
C GLY A 66 14.53 1.70 -1.79
N LYS A 67 13.52 1.52 -2.66
CA LYS A 67 12.93 2.65 -3.39
C LYS A 67 12.21 3.63 -2.46
N ILE A 68 12.47 4.92 -2.68
CA ILE A 68 11.84 6.01 -1.95
C ILE A 68 10.36 6.10 -2.34
N VAL A 69 9.47 6.13 -1.33
CA VAL A 69 8.00 6.18 -1.51
C VAL A 69 7.40 7.59 -1.51
N THR A 70 8.22 8.59 -1.26
CA THR A 70 7.89 10.01 -1.30
C THR A 70 8.78 10.77 -2.30
N PHE A 71 8.31 11.91 -2.76
CA PHE A 71 9.13 12.87 -3.49
C PHE A 71 10.00 13.68 -2.53
N LYS A 72 10.99 14.41 -3.07
CA LYS A 72 11.89 15.27 -2.27
C LYS A 72 11.15 16.33 -1.44
N ASN A 73 9.96 16.75 -1.87
CA ASN A 73 9.12 17.72 -1.16
C ASN A 73 8.19 17.06 -0.10
N GLY A 74 8.34 15.75 0.16
CA GLY A 74 7.51 15.02 1.11
C GLY A 74 6.13 14.59 0.60
N ALA A 75 5.75 14.95 -0.63
CA ALA A 75 4.52 14.45 -1.24
C ALA A 75 4.62 12.94 -1.49
N ALA A 76 3.52 12.21 -1.32
CA ALA A 76 3.49 10.79 -1.60
C ALA A 76 3.74 10.53 -3.09
N LYS A 77 4.60 9.55 -3.34
CA LYS A 77 4.87 9.05 -4.69
C LYS A 77 4.03 7.82 -5.01
N PHE A 78 3.73 7.00 -4.01
CA PHE A 78 2.90 5.80 -4.17
C PHE A 78 1.60 5.89 -3.37
N TYR A 79 0.57 5.24 -3.88
CA TYR A 79 -0.76 5.15 -3.29
C TYR A 79 -1.18 3.68 -3.30
N LEU A 80 -1.76 3.21 -2.19
CA LEU A 80 -2.24 1.82 -2.11
C LEU A 80 -3.38 1.59 -3.10
N ARG A 81 -3.37 0.43 -3.75
CA ARG A 81 -4.48 -0.07 -4.53
C ARG A 81 -5.04 -1.31 -3.90
N ASP A 82 -6.35 -1.36 -3.80
CA ASP A 82 -7.09 -2.47 -3.23
C ASP A 82 -8.20 -2.94 -4.18
N ILE A 83 -8.63 -4.17 -3.98
CA ILE A 83 -9.86 -4.72 -4.53
C ILE A 83 -10.84 -4.74 -3.37
N ASP A 84 -11.97 -4.08 -3.52
CA ASP A 84 -13.09 -4.11 -2.58
C ASP A 84 -14.35 -4.58 -3.32
N HIS A 85 -14.89 -5.73 -2.93
CA HIS A 85 -16.04 -6.37 -3.58
C HIS A 85 -15.89 -6.49 -5.11
N GLY A 86 -14.69 -6.89 -5.58
CA GLY A 86 -14.39 -7.05 -7.01
C GLY A 86 -14.09 -5.75 -7.75
N THR A 87 -14.16 -4.59 -7.07
CA THR A 87 -13.84 -3.29 -7.66
C THR A 87 -12.44 -2.86 -7.27
N HIS A 88 -11.60 -2.55 -8.26
CA HIS A 88 -10.31 -1.92 -8.00
C HIS A 88 -10.50 -0.48 -7.56
N ARG A 89 -9.90 -0.13 -6.42
CA ARG A 89 -9.90 1.21 -5.85
C ARG A 89 -8.48 1.70 -5.61
N LEU A 90 -8.35 3.02 -5.66
CA LEU A 90 -7.15 3.72 -5.22
C LEU A 90 -7.46 4.34 -3.86
N GLN A 91 -6.62 4.05 -2.87
CA GLN A 91 -6.70 4.71 -1.58
C GLN A 91 -6.44 6.20 -1.74
N GLY A 92 -7.31 7.03 -1.15
CA GLY A 92 -7.24 8.49 -1.29
C GLY A 92 -6.02 9.12 -0.64
N ASN A 93 -5.36 8.41 0.28
CA ASN A 93 -4.16 8.88 0.98
C ASN A 93 -2.92 8.15 0.47
N GLY A 94 -1.87 8.93 0.21
CA GLY A 94 -0.60 8.41 -0.27
C GLY A 94 0.26 7.81 0.83
N ILE A 95 1.22 6.98 0.43
CA ILE A 95 2.16 6.30 1.32
C ILE A 95 3.23 7.28 1.79
N ALA A 96 3.36 7.43 3.10
CA ALA A 96 4.41 8.21 3.75
C ALA A 96 5.64 7.35 4.06
N HIS A 97 5.43 6.13 4.55
CA HIS A 97 6.50 5.19 4.87
C HIS A 97 6.05 3.75 4.62
N VAL A 98 7.00 2.88 4.24
CA VAL A 98 6.75 1.46 4.06
C VAL A 98 7.98 0.65 4.45
N THR A 99 7.77 -0.49 5.09
CA THR A 99 8.82 -1.47 5.40
C THR A 99 8.31 -2.89 5.27
N LEU A 100 9.21 -3.82 4.99
CA LEU A 100 8.99 -5.25 5.18
C LEU A 100 9.41 -5.63 6.60
N SER A 101 8.69 -6.57 7.22
CA SER A 101 8.88 -7.00 8.61
C SER A 101 8.71 -8.50 8.76
#